data_AF-A0A1V1VYI2-F1
#
_entry.id   AF-A0A1V1VYI2-F1
#
_cell.length_a   1.000
_cell.length_b   1.000
_cell.length_c   1.000
_cell.angle_alpha   90.00
_cell.angle_beta   90.00
_cell.angle_gamma   90.00
#
_symmetry.space_group_name_H-M   'P 1'
#
loop_
_entity.id
_entity.type
_entity.pdbx_description
1 polymer ?
#
loop_
_entity_poly.entity_id
_entity_poly.type
_entity_poly.pdbx_seq_one_letter_code
_entity_poly.pdbx_strand_id
1 'polypeptide(L)'
;MPPAEPISVDHDLHDALVAMVREHGPQPLAWLTPRVRRERRDARIDQTTVIRTIECSTILVAMVDGRIGYLADVLDGIVLTTRARAPLAGRTDLWCRVGVQPLANLLAYGPLPLESGGEVRRMESGEQVLVGPPGWLPDVPRFGLVGLRLRDGKVSTFAVDDDQLPSPEECQQVRALLADHYRRERWWHGEDDLETRPGELVRAITLGRMEDPDLLSTPYPPLDELLYNPLQQDVDEHHWRDHAAVQQQESISRHLGGIPAALDVELERRARLYGMSFDQFVIAMLGHLAWRTPFAEDCEPFHVWDPSPKPDLVALDSRRDG
;
A
#
# COMPACT_ATOMS: atom_id res chain seq x y z
N MET A 1 0.11 -13.61 32.31
CA MET A 1 0.08 -14.29 31.00
C MET A 1 1.49 -14.22 30.44
N PRO A 2 2.09 -15.34 30.00
CA PRO A 2 3.29 -15.28 29.19
C PRO A 2 2.98 -14.55 27.86
N PRO A 3 3.92 -13.79 27.28
CA PRO A 3 3.75 -13.22 25.96
C PRO A 3 3.55 -14.35 24.94
N ALA A 4 2.58 -14.20 24.04
CA ALA A 4 2.38 -15.15 22.95
C ALA A 4 3.68 -15.23 22.13
N GLU A 5 4.19 -16.44 21.92
CA GLU A 5 5.35 -16.63 21.04
C GLU A 5 5.03 -16.08 19.64
N PRO A 6 5.96 -15.34 19.01
CA PRO A 6 5.75 -14.83 17.67
C PRO A 6 5.41 -15.98 16.73
N ILE A 7 4.34 -15.80 15.95
CA ILE A 7 3.88 -16.77 14.96
C ILE A 7 4.95 -16.88 13.87
N SER A 8 5.88 -17.82 14.03
CA SER A 8 6.86 -18.15 13.01
C SER A 8 6.17 -19.01 11.95
N VAL A 9 6.05 -18.48 10.73
CA VAL A 9 5.56 -19.22 9.57
C VAL A 9 6.64 -20.22 9.16
N ASP A 10 6.30 -21.51 9.09
CA ASP A 10 7.17 -22.52 8.48
C ASP A 10 7.18 -22.28 6.96
N HIS A 11 8.16 -21.51 6.49
CA HIS A 11 8.30 -21.13 5.08
C HIS A 11 8.43 -22.34 4.15
N ASP A 12 9.10 -23.41 4.59
CA ASP A 12 9.22 -24.63 3.79
C ASP A 12 7.86 -25.36 3.65
N LEU A 13 7.03 -25.34 4.71
CA LEU A 13 5.67 -25.89 4.63
C LEU A 13 4.80 -25.06 3.68
N HIS A 14 4.91 -23.73 3.80
CA HIS A 14 4.20 -22.79 2.95
C HIS A 14 4.54 -23.00 1.48
N ASP A 15 5.82 -23.08 1.12
CA ASP A 15 6.29 -23.33 -0.24
C ASP A 15 5.77 -24.65 -0.81
N ALA A 16 5.79 -25.72 -0.02
CA ALA A 16 5.28 -27.02 -0.43
C ALA A 16 3.77 -26.98 -0.71
N LEU A 17 3.00 -26.28 0.13
CA LEU A 17 1.55 -26.11 -0.07
C LEU A 17 1.27 -25.29 -1.33
N VAL A 18 2.03 -24.21 -1.58
CA VAL A 18 1.90 -23.40 -2.80
C VAL A 18 2.22 -24.22 -4.04
N ALA A 19 3.31 -24.99 -4.04
CA ALA A 19 3.66 -25.87 -5.16
C ALA A 19 2.54 -26.89 -5.45
N MET A 20 1.99 -27.54 -4.42
CA MET A 20 0.89 -28.50 -4.57
C MET A 20 -0.36 -27.89 -5.20
N VAL A 21 -0.78 -26.72 -4.72
CA VAL A 21 -2.01 -26.06 -5.23
C VAL A 21 -1.79 -25.53 -6.65
N ARG A 22 -0.57 -25.07 -6.98
CA ARG A 22 -0.25 -24.67 -8.37
C ARG A 22 -0.20 -25.86 -9.33
N GLU A 23 0.30 -27.02 -8.91
CA GLU A 23 0.39 -28.21 -9.76
C GLU A 23 -0.98 -28.89 -9.95
N HIS A 24 -1.76 -28.98 -8.89
CA HIS A 24 -2.99 -29.80 -8.87
C HIS A 24 -4.28 -28.97 -8.85
N GLY A 25 -4.18 -27.63 -8.92
CA GLY A 25 -5.30 -26.72 -8.74
C GLY A 25 -5.83 -26.69 -7.30
N PRO A 26 -7.02 -26.09 -7.06
CA PRO A 26 -7.58 -25.99 -5.73
C PRO A 26 -7.92 -27.35 -5.11
N GLN A 27 -7.45 -27.59 -3.88
CA GLN A 27 -7.60 -28.88 -3.19
C GLN A 27 -8.19 -28.74 -1.78
N PRO A 28 -8.99 -29.70 -1.29
CA PRO A 28 -9.48 -29.68 0.08
C PRO A 28 -8.37 -29.97 1.07
N LEU A 29 -8.51 -29.46 2.30
CA LEU A 29 -7.55 -29.63 3.39
C LEU A 29 -7.27 -31.11 3.73
N ALA A 30 -8.30 -31.96 3.62
CA ALA A 30 -8.21 -33.41 3.82
C ALA A 30 -7.31 -34.10 2.77
N TRP A 31 -7.12 -33.47 1.61
CA TRP A 31 -6.18 -33.93 0.58
C TRP A 31 -4.78 -33.36 0.80
N LEU A 32 -4.67 -32.05 1.07
CA LEU A 32 -3.38 -31.34 1.25
C LEU A 32 -2.58 -31.89 2.43
N THR A 33 -3.22 -32.04 3.60
CA THR A 33 -2.56 -32.43 4.85
C THR A 33 -1.79 -33.76 4.75
N PRO A 34 -2.41 -34.90 4.34
CA PRO A 34 -1.67 -36.15 4.23
C PRO A 34 -0.65 -36.14 3.08
N ARG A 35 -0.84 -35.32 2.04
CA ARG A 35 0.07 -35.22 0.90
C ARG A 35 1.35 -34.48 1.29
N VAL A 36 1.23 -33.29 1.85
CA VAL A 36 2.39 -32.48 2.27
C VAL A 36 3.19 -33.15 3.38
N ARG A 37 2.50 -33.86 4.28
CA ARG A 37 3.13 -34.73 5.29
C ARG A 37 4.01 -35.80 4.65
N ARG A 38 3.52 -36.48 3.60
CA ARG A 38 4.27 -37.53 2.91
C ARG A 38 5.43 -36.97 2.10
N GLU A 39 5.22 -35.87 1.40
CA GLU A 39 6.24 -35.23 0.57
C GLU A 39 7.40 -34.70 1.40
N ARG A 40 7.10 -33.99 2.50
CA ARG A 40 8.12 -33.49 3.43
C ARG A 40 8.66 -34.55 4.39
N ARG A 41 8.02 -35.72 4.47
CA ARG A 41 8.34 -36.80 5.41
C ARG A 41 8.34 -36.36 6.89
N ASP A 42 7.49 -35.39 7.24
CA ASP A 42 7.38 -34.87 8.61
C ASP A 42 6.04 -35.26 9.23
N ALA A 43 6.06 -36.21 10.17
CA ALA A 43 4.88 -36.72 10.85
C ALA A 43 4.17 -35.68 11.74
N ARG A 44 4.84 -34.58 12.11
CA ARG A 44 4.27 -33.51 12.93
C ARG A 44 3.31 -32.61 12.16
N ILE A 45 3.37 -32.62 10.82
CA ILE A 45 2.46 -31.82 9.99
C ILE A 45 1.05 -32.39 10.14
N ASP A 46 0.21 -31.72 10.90
CA ASP A 46 -1.20 -32.03 11.08
C ASP A 46 -2.10 -30.96 10.45
N GLN A 47 -3.41 -31.19 10.55
CA GLN A 47 -4.41 -30.30 9.95
C GLN A 47 -4.33 -28.90 10.54
N THR A 48 -4.12 -28.77 11.85
CA THR A 48 -3.96 -27.50 12.56
C THR A 48 -2.77 -26.70 12.03
N THR A 49 -1.63 -27.37 11.83
CA THR A 49 -0.40 -26.76 11.29
C THR A 49 -0.61 -26.26 9.87
N VAL A 50 -1.30 -27.04 9.04
CA VAL A 50 -1.61 -26.66 7.65
C VAL A 50 -2.59 -25.47 7.62
N ILE A 51 -3.65 -25.50 8.43
CA ILE A 51 -4.60 -24.37 8.56
C ILE A 51 -3.85 -23.10 8.93
N ARG A 52 -3.05 -23.13 10.00
CA ARG A 52 -2.29 -21.96 10.46
C ARG A 52 -1.35 -21.43 9.37
N THR A 53 -0.71 -22.32 8.61
CA THR A 53 0.18 -21.92 7.51
C THR A 53 -0.59 -21.25 6.38
N ILE A 54 -1.79 -21.73 6.06
CA ILE A 54 -2.68 -21.11 5.07
C ILE A 54 -3.19 -19.75 5.58
N GLU A 55 -3.61 -19.65 6.84
CA GLU A 55 -4.09 -18.40 7.45
C GLU A 55 -3.02 -17.32 7.49
N CYS A 56 -1.75 -17.67 7.69
CA CYS A 56 -0.64 -16.73 7.62
C CYS A 56 -0.15 -16.45 6.18
N SER A 57 -0.69 -17.13 5.18
CA SER A 57 -0.29 -16.96 3.78
C SER A 57 -1.02 -15.80 3.11
N THR A 58 -0.29 -15.01 2.35
CA THR A 58 -0.86 -13.95 1.51
C THR A 58 -1.21 -14.42 0.09
N ILE A 59 -0.88 -15.68 -0.27
CA ILE A 59 -1.01 -16.22 -1.63
C ILE A 59 -1.76 -17.56 -1.70
N LEU A 60 -2.04 -18.19 -0.56
CA LEU A 60 -2.94 -19.33 -0.45
C LEU A 60 -4.29 -18.82 0.06
N VAL A 61 -5.37 -19.25 -0.58
CA VAL A 61 -6.69 -18.72 -0.26
C VAL A 61 -7.69 -19.85 -0.02
N ALA A 62 -8.41 -19.78 1.09
CA ALA A 62 -9.59 -20.61 1.31
C ALA A 62 -10.75 -20.14 0.42
N MET A 63 -11.31 -21.08 -0.33
CA MET A 63 -12.46 -20.89 -1.21
C MET A 63 -13.78 -21.16 -0.49
N VAL A 64 -14.89 -20.61 -1.02
CA VAL A 64 -16.25 -20.78 -0.44
C VAL A 64 -16.69 -22.25 -0.37
N ASP A 65 -16.16 -23.10 -1.27
CA ASP A 65 -16.42 -24.54 -1.29
C ASP A 65 -15.51 -25.36 -0.34
N GLY A 66 -14.67 -24.67 0.46
CA GLY A 66 -13.76 -25.28 1.42
C GLY A 66 -12.45 -25.82 0.83
N ARG A 67 -12.20 -25.63 -0.47
CA ARG A 67 -10.90 -25.91 -1.08
C ARG A 67 -9.91 -24.77 -0.84
N ILE A 68 -8.63 -25.06 -0.95
CA ILE A 68 -7.54 -24.09 -0.87
C ILE A 68 -6.99 -23.89 -2.28
N GLY A 69 -7.07 -22.65 -2.77
CA GLY A 69 -6.60 -22.22 -4.09
C GLY A 69 -5.38 -21.32 -4.01
N TYR A 70 -4.81 -21.01 -5.17
CA TYR A 70 -3.73 -20.05 -5.32
C TYR A 70 -4.31 -18.68 -5.65
N LEU A 71 -3.76 -17.62 -5.06
CA LEU A 71 -4.29 -16.26 -5.21
C LEU A 71 -4.35 -15.82 -6.67
N ALA A 72 -3.38 -16.19 -7.51
CA ALA A 72 -3.38 -15.78 -8.92
C ALA A 72 -4.60 -16.33 -9.69
N ASP A 73 -5.09 -17.51 -9.33
CA ASP A 73 -6.26 -18.12 -9.99
C ASP A 73 -7.56 -17.38 -9.62
N VAL A 74 -7.66 -16.88 -8.39
CA VAL A 74 -8.80 -16.07 -7.92
C VAL A 74 -8.79 -14.68 -8.55
N LEU A 75 -7.60 -14.10 -8.66
CA LEU A 75 -7.38 -12.78 -9.24
C LEU A 75 -7.35 -12.81 -10.77
N ASP A 76 -7.56 -13.96 -11.40
CA ASP A 76 -7.59 -14.04 -12.85
C ASP A 76 -8.69 -13.12 -13.42
N GLY A 77 -8.30 -12.29 -14.38
CA GLY A 77 -9.13 -11.26 -15.00
C GLY A 77 -9.18 -9.92 -14.26
N ILE A 78 -8.61 -9.81 -13.05
CA ILE A 78 -8.67 -8.57 -12.26
C ILE A 78 -7.88 -7.44 -12.91
N VAL A 79 -8.37 -6.21 -12.78
CA VAL A 79 -7.69 -4.97 -13.13
C VAL A 79 -7.46 -4.14 -11.87
N LEU A 80 -6.20 -3.99 -11.49
CA LEU A 80 -5.78 -3.10 -10.41
C LEU A 80 -5.26 -1.81 -11.00
N THR A 81 -5.63 -0.66 -10.44
CA THR A 81 -5.19 0.64 -10.95
C THR A 81 -4.32 1.38 -9.95
N THR A 82 -3.43 2.23 -10.46
CA THR A 82 -2.61 3.12 -9.65
C THR A 82 -2.30 4.42 -10.39
N ARG A 83 -2.06 5.52 -9.65
CA ARG A 83 -1.67 6.81 -10.24
C ARG A 83 -0.16 6.91 -10.41
N ALA A 84 0.26 7.32 -11.60
CA ALA A 84 1.67 7.59 -11.90
C ALA A 84 2.18 8.78 -11.08
N ARG A 85 3.18 8.59 -10.22
CA ARG A 85 3.78 9.69 -9.43
C ARG A 85 4.60 10.68 -10.25
N ALA A 86 5.08 10.22 -11.40
CA ALA A 86 5.85 10.96 -12.40
C ALA A 86 5.48 10.43 -13.80
N PRO A 87 5.80 11.16 -14.89
CA PRO A 87 5.57 10.66 -16.24
C PRO A 87 6.26 9.31 -16.49
N LEU A 88 5.57 8.38 -17.16
CA LEU A 88 6.05 7.00 -17.36
C LEU A 88 6.78 6.75 -18.69
N ALA A 89 6.81 7.72 -19.60
CA ALA A 89 7.54 7.63 -20.87
C ALA A 89 8.98 7.12 -20.66
N GLY A 90 9.28 5.94 -21.25
CA GLY A 90 10.62 5.34 -21.21
C GLY A 90 11.06 4.78 -19.85
N ARG A 91 10.18 4.77 -18.83
CA ARG A 91 10.50 4.21 -17.52
C ARG A 91 10.44 2.69 -17.51
N THR A 92 11.19 2.12 -16.58
CA THR A 92 11.19 0.68 -16.28
C THR A 92 10.62 0.38 -14.89
N ASP A 93 10.37 1.41 -14.08
CA ASP A 93 9.88 1.30 -12.71
C ASP A 93 8.55 2.01 -12.53
N LEU A 94 7.62 1.36 -11.83
CA LEU A 94 6.32 1.88 -11.44
C LEU A 94 6.23 1.94 -9.92
N TRP A 95 6.10 3.16 -9.41
CA TRP A 95 5.91 3.41 -7.98
C TRP A 95 4.45 3.21 -7.62
N CYS A 96 4.19 2.21 -6.82
CA CYS A 96 2.85 1.77 -6.49
C CYS A 96 2.45 2.19 -5.07
N ARG A 97 1.15 2.09 -4.81
CA ARG A 97 0.55 2.20 -3.48
C ARG A 97 -0.15 0.90 -3.14
N VAL A 98 -0.81 0.85 -1.98
CA VAL A 98 -1.60 -0.28 -1.52
C VAL A 98 -2.70 -0.71 -2.53
N GLY A 99 -3.07 0.17 -3.47
CA GLY A 99 -3.96 -0.13 -4.60
C GLY A 99 -3.58 -1.36 -5.44
N VAL A 100 -2.29 -1.73 -5.48
CA VAL A 100 -1.82 -2.91 -6.23
C VAL A 100 -1.34 -4.04 -5.31
N GLN A 101 -1.64 -3.96 -4.01
CA GLN A 101 -1.18 -4.93 -3.03
C GLN A 101 -1.42 -6.40 -3.40
N PRO A 102 -2.58 -6.80 -3.97
CA PRO A 102 -2.79 -8.19 -4.38
C PRO A 102 -1.71 -8.68 -5.35
N LEU A 103 -1.31 -7.83 -6.31
CA LEU A 103 -0.23 -8.13 -7.24
C LEU A 103 1.14 -8.12 -6.55
N ALA A 104 1.36 -7.18 -5.62
CA ALA A 104 2.60 -7.11 -4.85
C ALA A 104 2.82 -8.38 -4.00
N ASN A 105 1.75 -9.01 -3.48
CA ASN A 105 1.82 -10.27 -2.74
C ASN A 105 2.23 -11.44 -3.65
N LEU A 106 1.69 -11.51 -4.88
CA LEU A 106 2.14 -12.49 -5.86
C LEU A 106 3.61 -12.27 -6.24
N LEU A 107 4.03 -11.01 -6.45
CA LEU A 107 5.39 -10.66 -6.81
C LEU A 107 6.42 -10.85 -5.69
N ALA A 108 5.96 -10.89 -4.43
CA ALA A 108 6.81 -11.28 -3.31
C ALA A 108 7.17 -12.77 -3.33
N TYR A 109 6.36 -13.60 -4.00
CA TYR A 109 6.62 -15.03 -4.18
C TYR A 109 7.47 -15.34 -5.43
N GLY A 110 7.36 -14.51 -6.46
CA GLY A 110 8.19 -14.66 -7.65
C GLY A 110 7.84 -13.67 -8.76
N PRO A 111 8.70 -13.53 -9.77
CA PRO A 111 8.43 -12.68 -10.93
C PRO A 111 7.17 -13.15 -11.68
N LEU A 112 6.40 -12.21 -12.20
CA LEU A 112 5.25 -12.51 -13.07
C LEU A 112 5.57 -12.17 -14.52
N PRO A 113 5.24 -13.04 -15.49
CA PRO A 113 5.43 -12.76 -16.91
C PRO A 113 4.56 -11.59 -17.37
N LEU A 114 5.10 -10.76 -18.25
CA LEU A 114 4.35 -9.68 -18.90
C LEU A 114 3.79 -10.15 -20.24
N GLU A 115 2.58 -9.69 -20.60
CA GLU A 115 2.01 -9.94 -21.93
C GLU A 115 2.87 -9.33 -23.05
N SER A 116 3.51 -8.18 -22.79
CA SER A 116 4.44 -7.51 -23.71
C SER A 116 5.81 -8.19 -23.83
N GLY A 117 6.06 -9.24 -23.05
CA GLY A 117 7.33 -9.96 -23.00
C GLY A 117 8.21 -9.54 -21.82
N GLY A 118 9.03 -10.48 -21.36
CA GLY A 118 9.80 -10.33 -20.11
C GLY A 118 8.95 -10.55 -18.86
N GLU A 119 9.39 -9.99 -17.74
CA GLU A 119 8.76 -10.21 -16.44
C GLU A 119 8.73 -8.91 -15.63
N VAL A 120 7.69 -8.75 -14.83
CA VAL A 120 7.62 -7.74 -13.78
C VAL A 120 8.04 -8.35 -12.45
N ARG A 121 8.79 -7.59 -11.66
CA ARG A 121 9.33 -7.99 -10.36
C ARG A 121 9.09 -6.89 -9.34
N ARG A 122 9.04 -7.25 -8.07
CA ARG A 122 9.14 -6.26 -6.99
C ARG A 122 10.59 -5.84 -6.81
N MET A 123 10.84 -4.55 -6.59
CA MET A 123 12.15 -4.05 -6.20
C MET A 123 12.53 -4.54 -4.79
N GLU A 124 13.79 -4.89 -4.59
CA GLU A 124 14.29 -5.44 -3.31
C GLU A 124 14.40 -4.40 -2.18
N SER A 125 14.30 -3.10 -2.48
CA SER A 125 14.57 -1.97 -1.56
C SER A 125 13.52 -1.74 -0.46
N GLY A 126 12.55 -2.64 -0.30
CA GLY A 126 11.45 -2.53 0.67
C GLY A 126 10.31 -1.61 0.22
N GLU A 127 10.58 -0.66 -0.69
CA GLU A 127 9.56 0.18 -1.31
C GLU A 127 8.61 -0.62 -2.21
N GLN A 128 7.36 -0.15 -2.35
CA GLN A 128 6.40 -0.75 -3.28
C GLN A 128 6.66 -0.26 -4.71
N VAL A 129 7.75 -0.74 -5.30
CA VAL A 129 8.13 -0.43 -6.68
C VAL A 129 8.13 -1.70 -7.51
N LEU A 130 7.44 -1.66 -8.65
CA LEU A 130 7.43 -2.74 -9.64
C LEU A 130 8.42 -2.39 -10.75
N VAL A 131 9.25 -3.35 -11.15
CA VAL A 131 10.29 -3.16 -12.18
C VAL A 131 10.07 -4.18 -13.29
N GLY A 132 10.11 -3.71 -14.54
CA GLY A 132 9.97 -4.53 -15.75
C GLY A 132 10.95 -4.12 -16.86
N PRO A 133 10.95 -4.83 -18.00
CA PRO A 133 11.82 -4.54 -19.14
C PRO A 133 11.41 -3.23 -19.83
N PRO A 134 12.31 -2.55 -20.56
CA PRO A 134 11.96 -1.34 -21.31
C PRO A 134 10.73 -1.52 -22.20
N GLY A 135 9.82 -0.54 -22.16
CA GLY A 135 8.58 -0.56 -22.95
C GLY A 135 7.41 -1.31 -22.32
N TRP A 136 7.55 -1.85 -21.10
CA TRP A 136 6.44 -2.49 -20.41
C TRP A 136 5.40 -1.51 -19.84
N LEU A 137 5.74 -0.25 -19.59
CA LEU A 137 4.80 0.75 -19.09
C LEU A 137 4.17 1.55 -20.23
N PRO A 138 2.88 1.88 -20.15
CA PRO A 138 2.24 2.81 -21.07
C PRO A 138 2.79 4.23 -20.85
N ASP A 139 2.71 5.07 -21.89
CA ASP A 139 3.01 6.49 -21.76
C ASP A 139 1.85 7.20 -21.05
N VAL A 140 2.04 7.47 -19.76
CA VAL A 140 1.04 8.10 -18.89
C VAL A 140 1.69 9.32 -18.21
N PRO A 141 1.03 10.50 -18.27
CA PRO A 141 1.55 11.69 -17.61
C PRO A 141 1.51 11.55 -16.10
N ARG A 142 2.15 12.49 -15.39
CA ARG A 142 2.05 12.58 -13.93
C ARG A 142 0.56 12.63 -13.52
N PHE A 143 0.21 11.83 -12.51
CA PHE A 143 -1.14 11.63 -11.94
C PHE A 143 -2.15 10.89 -12.83
N GLY A 144 -1.77 10.51 -14.05
CA GLY A 144 -2.59 9.64 -14.89
C GLY A 144 -2.69 8.22 -14.33
N LEU A 145 -3.71 7.49 -14.76
CA LEU A 145 -4.00 6.14 -14.29
C LEU A 145 -3.33 5.07 -15.15
N VAL A 146 -2.76 4.09 -14.48
CA VAL A 146 -2.24 2.86 -15.08
C VAL A 146 -3.06 1.70 -14.57
N GLY A 147 -3.62 0.91 -15.48
CA GLY A 147 -4.22 -0.37 -15.20
C GLY A 147 -3.19 -1.49 -15.29
N LEU A 148 -3.22 -2.40 -14.32
CA LEU A 148 -2.48 -3.66 -14.29
C LEU A 148 -3.51 -4.80 -14.29
N ARG A 149 -3.63 -5.50 -15.41
CA ARG A 149 -4.50 -6.65 -15.53
C ARG A 149 -3.71 -7.93 -15.31
N LEU A 150 -4.20 -8.81 -14.43
CA LEU A 150 -3.71 -10.18 -14.31
C LEU A 150 -4.63 -11.10 -15.11
N ARG A 151 -4.07 -11.86 -16.06
CA ARG A 151 -4.81 -12.85 -16.83
C ARG A 151 -3.92 -14.00 -17.27
N ASP A 152 -4.37 -15.23 -17.08
CA ASP A 152 -3.64 -16.46 -17.39
C ASP A 152 -2.21 -16.46 -16.78
N GLY A 153 -2.10 -15.92 -15.56
CA GLY A 153 -0.83 -15.75 -14.84
C GLY A 153 0.12 -14.69 -15.43
N LYS A 154 -0.32 -13.90 -16.40
CA LYS A 154 0.44 -12.80 -17.02
C LYS A 154 -0.11 -11.45 -16.63
N VAL A 155 0.77 -10.45 -16.59
CA VAL A 155 0.40 -9.06 -16.34
C VAL A 155 0.41 -8.28 -17.64
N SER A 156 -0.67 -7.55 -17.92
CA SER A 156 -0.69 -6.48 -18.92
C SER A 156 -0.91 -5.13 -18.29
N THR A 157 -0.34 -4.11 -18.92
CA THR A 157 -0.32 -2.73 -18.45
C THR A 157 -0.87 -1.83 -19.54
N PHE A 158 -1.74 -0.90 -19.16
CA PHE A 158 -2.39 0.01 -20.11
C PHE A 158 -2.74 1.33 -19.42
N ALA A 159 -2.80 2.40 -20.21
CA ALA A 159 -3.32 3.68 -19.75
C ALA A 159 -4.83 3.55 -19.54
N VAL A 160 -5.34 4.13 -18.45
CA VAL A 160 -6.76 4.19 -18.16
C VAL A 160 -7.19 5.66 -18.23
N ASP A 161 -8.20 5.94 -19.04
CA ASP A 161 -8.79 7.26 -19.10
C ASP A 161 -9.82 7.39 -17.96
N ASP A 162 -9.89 8.57 -17.33
CA ASP A 162 -10.80 8.80 -16.19
C ASP A 162 -12.29 8.64 -16.59
N ASP A 163 -12.63 8.75 -17.88
CA ASP A 163 -13.99 8.54 -18.42
C ASP A 163 -14.37 7.06 -18.59
N GLN A 164 -13.39 6.16 -18.54
CA GLN A 164 -13.59 4.71 -18.53
C GLN A 164 -13.93 4.18 -17.12
N LEU A 165 -13.78 5.03 -16.10
CA LEU A 165 -14.06 4.65 -14.72
C LEU A 165 -15.58 4.51 -14.49
N PRO A 166 -15.98 3.51 -13.69
CA PRO A 166 -17.35 3.32 -13.27
C PRO A 166 -17.99 4.56 -12.63
N SER A 167 -19.32 4.63 -12.71
CA SER A 167 -20.08 5.68 -12.07
C SER A 167 -19.85 5.70 -10.54
N PRO A 168 -20.07 6.85 -9.86
CA PRO A 168 -19.95 6.92 -8.40
C PRO A 168 -20.86 5.92 -7.66
N GLU A 169 -22.03 5.61 -8.21
CA GLU A 169 -22.97 4.65 -7.62
C GLU A 169 -22.44 3.22 -7.67
N GLU A 170 -21.87 2.82 -8.82
CA GLU A 170 -21.22 1.51 -8.98
C GLU A 170 -19.98 1.39 -8.07
N CYS A 171 -19.16 2.44 -8.01
CA CYS A 171 -18.04 2.51 -7.08
C CYS A 171 -18.50 2.34 -5.62
N GLN A 172 -19.64 2.92 -5.24
CA GLN A 172 -20.21 2.78 -3.90
C GLN A 172 -20.68 1.35 -3.61
N GLN A 173 -21.23 0.65 -4.61
CA GLN A 173 -21.66 -0.75 -4.47
C GLN A 173 -20.46 -1.68 -4.25
N VAL A 174 -19.44 -1.59 -5.10
CA VAL A 174 -18.19 -2.36 -4.96
C VAL A 174 -17.52 -2.07 -3.61
N ARG A 175 -17.45 -0.79 -3.24
CA ARG A 175 -16.96 -0.35 -1.93
C ARG A 175 -17.73 -1.01 -0.79
N ALA A 176 -19.07 -1.02 -0.83
CA ALA A 176 -19.89 -1.61 0.22
C ALA A 176 -19.67 -3.11 0.34
N LEU A 177 -19.55 -3.83 -0.79
CA LEU A 177 -19.24 -5.25 -0.84
C LEU A 177 -17.88 -5.55 -0.19
N LEU A 178 -16.81 -4.88 -0.64
CA LEU A 178 -15.47 -5.09 -0.11
C LEU A 178 -15.36 -4.71 1.38
N ALA A 179 -16.04 -3.64 1.78
CA ALA A 179 -16.12 -3.21 3.17
C ALA A 179 -16.83 -4.20 4.08
N ASP A 180 -17.91 -4.80 3.59
CA ASP A 180 -18.67 -5.81 4.32
C ASP A 180 -17.82 -7.07 4.55
N HIS A 181 -17.11 -7.55 3.53
CA HIS A 181 -16.13 -8.62 3.68
C HIS A 181 -15.02 -8.27 4.67
N TYR A 182 -14.42 -7.09 4.51
CA TYR A 182 -13.38 -6.62 5.41
C TYR A 182 -13.86 -6.53 6.87
N ARG A 183 -15.10 -6.08 7.12
CA ARG A 183 -15.67 -5.99 8.49
C ARG A 183 -16.11 -7.34 9.05
N ARG A 184 -16.70 -8.22 8.25
CA ARG A 184 -17.10 -9.57 8.67
C ARG A 184 -15.89 -10.42 9.03
N GLU A 185 -14.75 -10.18 8.38
CA GLU A 185 -13.51 -10.91 8.62
C GLU A 185 -12.70 -10.40 9.83
N ARG A 186 -13.17 -9.35 10.52
CA ARG A 186 -12.58 -8.79 11.76
C ARG A 186 -12.70 -9.75 12.98
N TRP A 187 -12.80 -11.06 12.75
CA TRP A 187 -13.15 -12.09 13.72
C TRP A 187 -12.00 -12.94 14.25
N TRP A 188 -10.74 -12.72 13.82
CA TRP A 188 -9.60 -13.45 14.41
C TRP A 188 -8.38 -12.53 14.58
N HIS A 189 -8.26 -12.00 15.80
CA HIS A 189 -7.08 -11.34 16.42
C HIS A 189 -6.97 -9.80 16.38
N GLY A 190 -6.89 -9.23 17.59
CA GLY A 190 -5.88 -8.23 17.96
C GLY A 190 -6.12 -6.78 17.56
N GLU A 191 -5.89 -5.88 18.50
CA GLU A 191 -5.86 -4.42 18.33
C GLU A 191 -4.61 -3.96 17.55
N ASP A 192 -4.32 -4.55 16.38
CA ASP A 192 -3.11 -4.22 15.62
C ASP A 192 -3.37 -3.26 14.45
N ASP A 193 -2.40 -2.36 14.26
CA ASP A 193 -2.40 -1.17 13.42
C ASP A 193 -2.72 -1.43 11.93
N LEU A 194 -3.36 -0.47 11.27
CA LEU A 194 -3.77 -0.56 9.85
C LEU A 194 -2.60 -0.83 8.88
N GLU A 195 -1.36 -0.53 9.27
CA GLU A 195 -0.14 -0.83 8.49
C GLU A 195 0.19 -2.33 8.41
N THR A 196 -0.41 -3.18 9.26
CA THR A 196 -0.23 -4.65 9.23
C THR A 196 -1.25 -5.39 8.34
N ARG A 197 -2.16 -4.68 7.67
CA ARG A 197 -3.34 -5.25 7.01
C ARG A 197 -3.34 -5.44 5.46
N PRO A 198 -2.20 -5.43 4.74
CA PRO A 198 -2.24 -5.74 3.30
C PRO A 198 -2.77 -7.14 2.98
N GLY A 199 -2.70 -8.10 3.91
CA GLY A 199 -3.31 -9.43 3.77
C GLY A 199 -4.84 -9.43 3.87
N GLU A 200 -5.42 -8.59 4.72
CA GLU A 200 -6.88 -8.51 4.93
C GLU A 200 -7.59 -7.92 3.71
N LEU A 201 -7.01 -6.90 3.08
CA LEU A 201 -7.53 -6.34 1.83
C LEU A 201 -7.57 -7.40 0.72
N VAL A 202 -6.49 -8.17 0.57
CA VAL A 202 -6.41 -9.24 -0.43
C VAL A 202 -7.44 -10.33 -0.16
N ARG A 203 -7.67 -10.64 1.12
CA ARG A 203 -8.73 -11.58 1.53
C ARG A 203 -10.13 -11.05 1.21
N ALA A 204 -10.42 -9.79 1.50
CA ALA A 204 -11.70 -9.16 1.17
C ALA A 204 -11.97 -9.13 -0.35
N ILE A 205 -10.95 -8.79 -1.16
CA ILE A 205 -11.03 -8.85 -2.63
C ILE A 205 -11.28 -10.29 -3.08
N THR A 206 -10.58 -11.25 -2.50
CA THR A 206 -10.75 -12.65 -2.85
C THR A 206 -12.17 -13.13 -2.58
N LEU A 207 -12.71 -12.87 -1.38
CA LEU A 207 -14.08 -13.23 -1.03
C LEU A 207 -15.09 -12.53 -1.96
N GLY A 208 -14.88 -11.24 -2.22
CA GLY A 208 -15.67 -10.49 -3.20
C GLY A 208 -15.65 -11.13 -4.58
N ARG A 209 -14.48 -11.56 -5.09
CA ARG A 209 -14.31 -12.25 -6.38
C ARG A 209 -14.99 -13.62 -6.43
N MET A 210 -15.11 -14.29 -5.29
CA MET A 210 -15.81 -15.57 -5.20
C MET A 210 -17.33 -15.40 -5.24
N GLU A 211 -17.85 -14.29 -4.71
CA GLU A 211 -19.28 -13.94 -4.79
C GLU A 211 -19.65 -13.31 -6.14
N ASP A 212 -18.76 -12.47 -6.68
CA ASP A 212 -18.88 -11.79 -7.96
C ASP A 212 -17.61 -12.02 -8.80
N PRO A 213 -17.61 -13.02 -9.70
CA PRO A 213 -16.49 -13.33 -10.58
C PRO A 213 -16.16 -12.27 -11.63
N ASP A 214 -16.94 -11.18 -11.72
CA ASP A 214 -16.65 -10.02 -12.58
C ASP A 214 -16.18 -8.80 -11.78
N LEU A 215 -16.14 -8.89 -10.44
CA LEU A 215 -15.67 -7.83 -9.55
C LEU A 215 -14.27 -7.37 -9.94
N LEU A 216 -14.10 -6.07 -10.18
CA LEU A 216 -12.84 -5.45 -10.61
C LEU A 216 -12.27 -6.04 -11.92
N SER A 217 -13.09 -6.65 -12.79
CA SER A 217 -12.67 -7.08 -14.13
C SER A 217 -12.47 -5.91 -15.12
N THR A 218 -13.09 -4.78 -14.80
CA THR A 218 -12.91 -3.48 -15.45
C THR A 218 -12.08 -2.54 -14.55
N PRO A 219 -11.47 -1.48 -15.10
CA PRO A 219 -10.72 -0.52 -14.30
C PRO A 219 -11.64 0.23 -13.33
N TYR A 220 -11.31 0.22 -12.03
CA TYR A 220 -11.88 1.11 -11.03
C TYR A 220 -10.86 2.18 -10.63
N PRO A 221 -11.24 3.24 -9.90
CA PRO A 221 -10.26 4.05 -9.19
C PRO A 221 -9.31 3.17 -8.35
N PRO A 222 -8.06 3.59 -8.11
CA PRO A 222 -7.11 2.84 -7.29
C PRO A 222 -7.74 2.39 -5.98
N LEU A 223 -7.44 1.18 -5.49
CA LEU A 223 -8.18 0.66 -4.33
C LEU A 223 -8.04 1.56 -3.08
N ASP A 224 -6.93 2.27 -2.93
CA ASP A 224 -6.76 3.30 -1.90
C ASP A 224 -7.69 4.52 -2.05
N GLU A 225 -8.09 4.86 -3.28
CA GLU A 225 -9.10 5.89 -3.58
C GLU A 225 -10.52 5.32 -3.45
N LEU A 226 -10.75 4.09 -3.95
CA LEU A 226 -12.05 3.43 -3.93
C LEU A 226 -12.50 3.12 -2.49
N LEU A 227 -11.59 2.59 -1.67
CA LEU A 227 -11.83 2.19 -0.28
C LEU A 227 -11.59 3.32 0.72
N TYR A 228 -11.38 4.55 0.23
CA TYR A 228 -11.16 5.74 1.03
C TYR A 228 -12.26 5.99 2.07
N ASN A 229 -13.50 5.51 1.90
CA ASN A 229 -14.65 5.81 2.79
C ASN A 229 -15.05 4.71 3.82
N PRO A 230 -15.08 3.40 3.53
CA PRO A 230 -15.54 2.41 4.51
C PRO A 230 -14.52 2.00 5.58
N LEU A 231 -13.23 2.31 5.38
CA LEU A 231 -12.21 2.21 6.43
C LEU A 231 -12.24 3.41 7.39
N GLN A 232 -13.02 4.46 7.08
CA GLN A 232 -13.15 5.71 7.85
C GLN A 232 -14.21 5.65 8.97
N GLN A 233 -14.93 4.54 9.15
CA GLN A 233 -15.99 4.51 10.17
C GLN A 233 -15.52 4.28 11.61
N ASP A 234 -14.22 4.09 11.86
CA ASP A 234 -13.70 4.10 13.23
C ASP A 234 -12.26 4.68 13.33
N VAL A 235 -12.18 5.84 14.00
CA VAL A 235 -11.12 6.35 14.89
C VAL A 235 -9.88 7.08 14.33
N ASP A 236 -9.49 7.03 13.05
CA ASP A 236 -8.32 7.81 12.58
C ASP A 236 -8.62 8.83 11.47
N GLU A 237 -9.41 9.85 11.81
CA GLU A 237 -9.69 11.00 10.93
C GLU A 237 -8.43 11.85 10.59
N HIS A 238 -7.35 11.70 11.35
CA HIS A 238 -6.24 12.66 11.36
C HIS A 238 -5.15 12.29 10.33
N HIS A 239 -4.73 11.02 10.27
CA HIS A 239 -3.62 10.55 9.44
C HIS A 239 -3.83 10.72 7.92
N TRP A 240 -5.06 10.51 7.43
CA TRP A 240 -5.34 10.59 5.99
C TRP A 240 -5.69 12.00 5.50
N ARG A 241 -6.15 12.88 6.40
CA ARG A 241 -6.22 14.32 6.14
C ARG A 241 -4.83 14.92 5.92
N ASP A 242 -3.85 14.44 6.68
CA ASP A 242 -2.44 14.80 6.49
C ASP A 242 -1.93 14.29 5.14
N HIS A 243 -2.30 13.08 4.74
CA HIS A 243 -1.97 12.54 3.41
C HIS A 243 -2.65 13.31 2.25
N ALA A 244 -3.89 13.77 2.41
CA ALA A 244 -4.58 14.59 1.42
C ALA A 244 -4.00 16.02 1.34
N ALA A 245 -3.55 16.58 2.47
CA ALA A 245 -2.84 17.86 2.51
C ALA A 245 -1.47 17.79 1.82
N VAL A 246 -0.75 16.66 1.98
CA VAL A 246 0.51 16.37 1.27
C VAL A 246 0.31 16.20 -0.26
N GLN A 247 -0.92 15.91 -0.69
CA GLN A 247 -1.26 15.74 -2.11
C GLN A 247 -1.73 17.03 -2.81
N GLN A 248 -1.92 18.14 -2.08
CA GLN A 248 -2.09 19.45 -2.71
C GLN A 248 -0.73 19.94 -3.21
N GLN A 249 -0.67 20.43 -4.46
CA GLN A 249 0.59 20.81 -5.11
C GLN A 249 1.40 21.82 -4.26
N GLU A 250 2.72 21.57 -4.17
CA GLU A 250 3.74 22.34 -3.42
C GLU A 250 3.74 22.24 -1.88
N SER A 251 3.45 21.07 -1.29
CA SER A 251 3.70 20.85 0.15
C SER A 251 5.18 20.51 0.44
N ILE A 252 5.81 21.22 1.39
CA ILE A 252 7.14 20.88 1.95
C ILE A 252 6.94 20.30 3.36
N SER A 253 7.36 19.06 3.58
CA SER A 253 7.33 18.44 4.92
C SER A 253 8.52 18.92 5.77
N ARG A 254 8.25 19.29 7.03
CA ARG A 254 9.25 19.69 8.02
C ARG A 254 8.97 18.96 9.33
N HIS A 255 10.01 18.43 9.96
CA HIS A 255 9.90 17.78 11.27
C HIS A 255 10.13 18.81 12.40
N LEU A 256 9.24 18.83 13.40
CA LEU A 256 9.38 19.64 14.61
C LEU A 256 9.89 18.76 15.76
N GLY A 257 11.16 18.92 16.13
CA GLY A 257 11.77 18.23 17.27
C GLY A 257 11.83 19.09 18.53
N GLY A 258 11.83 18.46 19.71
CA GLY A 258 12.09 19.14 21.00
C GLY A 258 10.89 19.87 21.63
N ILE A 259 9.66 19.50 21.24
CA ILE A 259 8.44 20.07 21.83
C ILE A 259 8.31 19.63 23.30
N PRO A 260 8.12 20.55 24.27
CA PRO A 260 7.83 20.16 25.65
C PRO A 260 6.54 19.34 25.75
N ALA A 261 6.58 18.22 26.48
CA ALA A 261 5.43 17.29 26.57
C ALA A 261 4.12 17.95 27.03
N ALA A 262 4.17 18.94 27.93
CA ALA A 262 2.98 19.66 28.37
C ALA A 262 2.35 20.52 27.26
N LEU A 263 3.18 21.04 26.34
CA LEU A 263 2.71 21.79 25.18
C LEU A 263 2.13 20.83 24.13
N ASP A 264 2.79 19.71 23.89
CA ASP A 264 2.34 18.65 22.98
C ASP A 264 0.92 18.17 23.33
N VAL A 265 0.69 17.80 24.59
CA VAL A 265 -0.61 17.38 25.12
C VAL A 265 -1.69 18.47 24.96
N GLU A 266 -1.34 19.74 25.19
CA GLU A 266 -2.31 20.84 25.05
C GLU A 266 -2.66 21.12 23.58
N LEU A 267 -1.69 21.01 22.67
CA LEU A 267 -1.90 21.15 21.22
C LEU A 267 -2.79 20.03 20.70
N GLU A 268 -2.53 18.77 21.07
CA GLU A 268 -3.40 17.63 20.73
C GLU A 268 -4.82 17.79 21.27
N ARG A 269 -4.96 18.26 22.53
CA ARG A 269 -6.28 18.50 23.14
C ARG A 269 -7.07 19.53 22.34
N ARG A 270 -6.42 20.61 21.90
CA ARG A 270 -7.07 21.66 21.11
C ARG A 270 -7.36 21.22 19.68
N ALA A 271 -6.44 20.50 19.03
CA ALA A 271 -6.67 19.94 17.71
C ALA A 271 -7.96 19.10 17.69
N ARG A 272 -8.13 18.21 18.68
CA ARG A 272 -9.37 17.43 18.88
C ARG A 272 -10.61 18.30 19.12
N LEU A 273 -10.51 19.33 19.95
CA LEU A 273 -11.63 20.24 20.22
C LEU A 273 -12.15 20.94 18.95
N TYR A 274 -11.26 21.23 18.00
CA TYR A 274 -11.59 21.87 16.73
C TYR A 274 -11.82 20.88 15.58
N GLY A 275 -11.78 19.56 15.85
CA GLY A 275 -11.96 18.53 14.82
C GLY A 275 -10.86 18.54 13.74
N MET A 276 -9.63 18.89 14.11
CA MET A 276 -8.46 18.99 13.22
C MET A 276 -7.40 17.95 13.58
N SER A 277 -6.60 17.52 12.60
CA SER A 277 -5.35 16.80 12.90
C SER A 277 -4.37 17.68 13.68
N PHE A 278 -3.44 17.06 14.41
CA PHE A 278 -2.39 17.78 15.11
C PHE A 278 -1.60 18.66 14.12
N ASP A 279 -1.20 18.10 12.98
CA ASP A 279 -0.49 18.81 11.92
C ASP A 279 -1.34 19.94 11.32
N GLN A 280 -2.63 19.70 11.03
CA GLN A 280 -3.54 20.74 10.56
C GLN A 280 -3.67 21.88 11.57
N PHE A 281 -3.79 21.56 12.85
CA PHE A 281 -3.91 22.55 13.92
C PHE A 281 -2.61 23.36 14.06
N VAL A 282 -1.45 22.70 14.00
CA VAL A 282 -0.13 23.36 14.02
C VAL A 282 0.07 24.24 12.79
N ILE A 283 -0.25 23.75 11.58
CA ILE A 283 -0.17 24.52 10.33
C ILE A 283 -1.12 25.73 10.40
N ALA A 284 -2.36 25.55 10.84
CA ALA A 284 -3.32 26.63 10.97
C ALA A 284 -2.85 27.69 11.99
N MET A 285 -2.29 27.26 13.12
CA MET A 285 -1.72 28.14 14.14
C MET A 285 -0.49 28.90 13.60
N LEU A 286 0.45 28.22 12.95
CA LEU A 286 1.64 28.81 12.34
C LEU A 286 1.27 29.79 11.21
N GLY A 287 0.34 29.41 10.35
CA GLY A 287 -0.20 30.29 9.31
C GLY A 287 -0.86 31.53 9.92
N HIS A 288 -1.69 31.35 10.94
CA HIS A 288 -2.34 32.45 11.64
C HIS A 288 -1.33 33.41 12.30
N LEU A 289 -0.28 32.87 12.92
CA LEU A 289 0.81 33.65 13.50
C LEU A 289 1.61 34.38 12.43
N ALA A 290 2.00 33.69 11.35
CA ALA A 290 2.73 34.28 10.23
C ALA A 290 1.97 35.47 9.61
N TRP A 291 0.66 35.36 9.44
CA TRP A 291 -0.19 36.45 8.91
C TRP A 291 -0.43 37.61 9.89
N ARG A 292 -0.18 37.43 11.21
CA ARG A 292 -0.47 38.43 12.24
C ARG A 292 0.78 39.00 12.92
N THR A 293 1.95 38.43 12.68
CA THR A 293 3.22 38.97 13.17
C THR A 293 3.91 39.81 12.10
N PRO A 294 4.52 40.97 12.47
CA PRO A 294 5.13 41.90 11.52
C PRO A 294 6.35 41.36 10.74
N PHE A 295 6.82 40.14 10.98
CA PHE A 295 7.95 39.53 10.27
C PHE A 295 7.62 39.03 8.86
N ALA A 296 6.34 38.99 8.46
CA ALA A 296 5.94 38.60 7.10
C ALA A 296 6.37 39.64 6.03
N GLU A 297 6.66 40.88 6.45
CA GLU A 297 7.11 41.95 5.56
C GLU A 297 8.65 41.95 5.36
N ASP A 298 9.41 41.18 6.14
CA ASP A 298 10.88 41.09 6.08
C ASP A 298 11.40 39.88 5.27
N CYS A 299 10.55 39.18 4.52
CA CYS A 299 10.98 38.10 3.63
C CYS A 299 11.70 38.67 2.40
N GLU A 300 13.03 38.85 2.50
CA GLU A 300 13.89 39.07 1.34
C GLU A 300 13.77 37.91 0.33
N PRO A 301 13.95 38.16 -0.98
CA PRO A 301 13.68 37.16 -1.99
C PRO A 301 14.61 35.94 -1.89
N PHE A 302 14.05 34.75 -2.14
CA PHE A 302 14.58 33.43 -1.78
C PHE A 302 16.03 33.12 -2.22
N HIS A 303 16.58 33.85 -3.19
CA HIS A 303 17.92 33.65 -3.73
C HIS A 303 19.05 34.11 -2.79
N VAL A 304 18.73 34.81 -1.70
CA VAL A 304 19.70 35.20 -0.66
C VAL A 304 19.97 34.06 0.33
N TRP A 305 19.19 32.98 0.28
CA TRP A 305 19.20 31.90 1.28
C TRP A 305 20.08 30.70 0.91
N ASP A 306 20.94 30.79 -0.12
CA ASP A 306 21.87 29.70 -0.49
C ASP A 306 23.14 29.73 0.39
N PRO A 307 23.37 28.70 1.25
CA PRO A 307 24.51 28.68 2.15
C PRO A 307 25.76 28.10 1.47
N SER A 308 26.43 28.92 0.65
CA SER A 308 27.89 28.94 0.33
C SER A 308 28.35 28.43 -1.05
N PRO A 309 29.32 29.13 -1.66
CA PRO A 309 30.73 28.73 -1.44
C PRO A 309 31.65 29.89 -1.02
N LYS A 310 32.51 29.66 -0.02
CA LYS A 310 33.61 30.59 0.39
C LYS A 310 34.64 30.77 -0.73
N PRO A 311 35.17 31.98 -0.95
CA PRO A 311 36.51 32.37 -0.41
C PRO A 311 36.56 33.89 -0.05
N ASP A 312 37.45 34.48 0.76
CA ASP A 312 38.87 34.28 1.05
C ASP A 312 39.17 34.59 2.52
N LEU A 313 39.92 33.70 3.17
CA LEU A 313 40.61 33.96 4.44
C LEU A 313 42.05 34.44 4.16
N VAL A 314 42.20 35.59 3.49
CA VAL A 314 43.39 36.49 3.50
C VAL A 314 42.86 37.85 2.99
N ALA A 315 42.72 38.94 3.75
CA ALA A 315 43.77 39.69 4.41
C ALA A 315 43.16 40.66 5.44
N LEU A 316 43.35 40.39 6.73
CA LEU A 316 43.37 41.43 7.76
C LEU A 316 44.62 41.22 8.61
N ASP A 317 45.76 41.30 7.92
CA ASP A 317 47.03 41.69 8.52
C ASP A 317 47.61 42.84 7.71
N SER A 318 46.98 44.01 7.87
CA SER A 318 47.60 45.31 7.63
C SER A 318 46.67 46.41 8.15
N ARG A 319 47.17 47.25 9.06
CA ARG A 319 46.57 48.47 9.66
C ARG A 319 45.97 48.34 11.06
N ARG A 320 46.85 48.01 12.02
CA ARG A 320 46.97 48.80 13.25
C ARG A 320 48.41 49.31 13.35
N ASP A 321 48.63 50.47 12.75
CA ASP A 321 49.55 51.51 13.21
C ASP A 321 49.08 52.81 12.56
N GLY A 322 48.70 53.76 13.41
CA GLY A 322 48.04 55.03 13.09
C GLY A 322 47.30 55.55 14.31
#